data_AF-A0A5E4P4E3-F1
#
_entry.id   AF-A0A5E4P4E3-F1
#
_cell.length_a   1.000
_cell.length_b   1.000
_cell.length_c   1.000
_cell.angle_alpha   90.00
_cell.angle_beta   90.00
_cell.angle_gamma   90.00
#
_symmetry.space_group_name_H-M   'P 1'
#
loop_
_entity.id
_entity.type
_entity.pdbx_description
1 polymer ?
#
loop_
_entity_poly.entity_id
_entity_poly.type
_entity_poly.pdbx_seq_one_letter_code
_entity_poly.pdbx_strand_id
1 'polypeptide(L)'
;MIGKWQGGPYGFVYEFLSSGDYILTSPGPGHSGRTNKYQLLDGGRIKFEEAFGFSVICSYSVADNALTVSGCDGYAGTYRKI
;
A
#
# COMPACT_ATOMS: atom_id res chain seq x y z
N MET A 1 1.73 -10.22 2.74
CA MET A 1 1.34 -8.94 2.12
C MET A 1 0.45 -9.12 0.89
N ILE A 2 0.69 -10.08 0.00
CA ILE A 2 -0.17 -10.29 -1.19
C ILE A 2 -1.66 -10.41 -0.81
N GLY A 3 -2.52 -9.77 -1.59
CA GLY A 3 -3.96 -9.72 -1.41
C GLY A 3 -4.53 -8.31 -1.32
N LYS A 4 -5.83 -8.21 -1.02
CA LYS A 4 -6.57 -6.95 -0.87
C LYS A 4 -6.56 -6.48 0.58
N TRP A 5 -6.33 -5.19 0.77
CA TRP A 5 -6.26 -4.55 2.06
C TRP A 5 -6.98 -3.22 2.03
N GLN A 6 -7.79 -2.94 3.04
CA GLN A 6 -8.52 -1.68 3.18
C GLN A 6 -8.12 -0.97 4.47
N GLY A 7 -7.87 0.33 4.38
CA GLY A 7 -7.58 1.15 5.55
C GLY A 7 -6.64 2.30 5.24
N GLY A 8 -5.74 2.58 6.18
CA GLY A 8 -4.84 3.72 6.09
C GLY A 8 -5.57 5.06 6.25
N PRO A 9 -4.92 6.17 5.91
CA PRO A 9 -5.39 7.52 6.24
C PRO A 9 -6.62 7.94 5.43
N TYR A 10 -6.86 7.30 4.28
CA TYR A 10 -7.93 7.66 3.35
C TYR A 10 -8.96 6.54 3.12
N GLY A 11 -8.84 5.41 3.83
CA GLY A 11 -9.75 4.28 3.67
C GLY A 11 -9.72 3.62 2.28
N PHE A 12 -8.61 3.76 1.55
CA PHE A 12 -8.44 3.18 0.23
C PHE A 12 -8.27 1.66 0.29
N VAL A 13 -8.59 0.99 -0.82
CA VAL A 13 -8.31 -0.43 -1.03
C VAL A 13 -7.04 -0.57 -1.88
N TYR A 14 -6.10 -1.36 -1.38
CA TYR A 14 -4.85 -1.71 -2.05
C TYR A 14 -4.84 -3.21 -2.33
N GLU A 15 -4.70 -3.58 -3.59
CA GLU A 15 -4.51 -4.98 -4.00
C GLU A 15 -3.05 -5.20 -4.38
N PHE A 16 -2.28 -5.84 -3.51
CA PHE A 16 -0.86 -6.16 -3.76
C PHE A 16 -0.75 -7.47 -4.54
N LEU A 17 -0.10 -7.41 -5.70
CA LEU A 17 0.09 -8.52 -6.63
C LEU A 17 1.50 -9.09 -6.54
N SER A 18 1.66 -10.38 -6.83
CA SER A 18 2.96 -11.06 -6.81
C SER A 18 3.94 -10.55 -7.87
N SER A 19 3.48 -9.75 -8.85
CA SER A 19 4.32 -9.07 -9.85
C SER A 19 5.15 -7.92 -9.28
N GLY A 20 4.83 -7.45 -8.07
CA GLY A 20 5.38 -6.20 -7.52
C GLY A 20 4.55 -4.97 -7.88
N ASP A 21 3.36 -5.16 -8.47
CA ASP A 21 2.39 -4.09 -8.69
C ASP A 21 1.33 -4.07 -7.57
N TYR A 22 0.74 -2.91 -7.33
CA TYR A 22 -0.48 -2.82 -6.55
C TYR A 22 -1.54 -1.96 -7.26
N ILE A 23 -2.80 -2.35 -7.09
CA ILE A 23 -3.94 -1.60 -7.61
C ILE A 23 -4.54 -0.78 -6.47
N LEU A 24 -4.62 0.53 -6.68
CA LEU A 24 -5.28 1.45 -5.76
C LEU A 24 -6.72 1.67 -6.16
N THR A 25 -7.64 1.50 -5.22
CA THR A 25 -9.06 1.87 -5.38
C THR A 25 -9.49 2.82 -4.28
N SER A 26 -9.79 4.07 -4.65
CA SER A 26 -10.41 5.03 -3.73
C SER A 26 -11.93 4.87 -3.67
N PRO A 27 -12.55 5.15 -2.51
CA PRO A 27 -14.00 5.22 -2.39
C PRO A 27 -14.61 6.48 -3.03
N GLY A 28 -13.79 7.52 -3.28
CA GLY A 28 -14.20 8.73 -4.02
C GLY A 28 -13.67 8.77 -5.46
N PRO A 29 -14.21 9.65 -6.32
CA PRO A 29 -13.75 9.80 -7.70
C PRO A 29 -12.30 10.35 -7.75
N GLY A 30 -11.46 9.80 -8.64
CA GLY A 30 -10.14 10.37 -8.98
C GLY A 30 -8.93 9.44 -8.82
N HIS A 31 -9.01 8.40 -7.98
CA HIS A 31 -7.90 7.46 -7.74
C HIS A 31 -8.25 5.98 -7.96
N SER A 32 -9.47 5.66 -8.39
CA SER A 32 -9.90 4.28 -8.62
C SER A 32 -9.24 3.68 -9.86
N GLY A 33 -8.61 2.50 -9.71
CA GLY A 33 -8.07 1.71 -10.82
C GLY A 33 -6.67 2.10 -11.28
N ARG A 34 -5.87 2.81 -10.46
CA ARG A 34 -4.48 3.09 -10.80
C ARG A 34 -3.58 1.91 -10.42
N THR A 35 -2.76 1.47 -11.36
CA THR A 35 -1.67 0.50 -11.11
C THR A 35 -0.40 1.26 -10.78
N ASN A 36 0.18 0.95 -9.62
CA ASN A 36 1.45 1.49 -9.12
C ASN A 36 2.37 0.32 -8.77
N LYS A 37 3.63 0.60 -8.43
CA LYS A 37 4.61 -0.42 -8.06
C LYS A 37 4.92 -0.40 -6.58
N TYR A 38 5.29 -1.55 -6.04
CA TYR A 38 5.87 -1.67 -4.71
C TYR A 38 7.04 -2.64 -4.70
N GLN A 39 7.95 -2.44 -3.75
CA GLN A 39 9.07 -3.34 -3.51
C GLN A 39 9.25 -3.56 -2.02
N LEU A 40 9.36 -4.82 -1.62
CA LEU A 40 9.79 -5.17 -0.26
C LEU A 40 11.31 -5.05 -0.18
N LEU A 41 11.77 -4.30 0.81
CA LEU A 41 13.16 -4.11 1.13
C LEU A 41 13.48 -4.86 2.43
N ASP A 42 14.77 -5.14 2.64
CA ASP A 42 15.25 -5.76 3.87
C ASP A 42 14.93 -4.90 5.10
N GLY A 43 14.77 -5.57 6.25
CA GLY A 43 14.52 -4.89 7.53
C GLY A 43 13.09 -4.36 7.72
N GLY A 44 12.09 -4.96 7.07
CA GLY A 44 10.69 -4.61 7.25
C GLY A 44 10.32 -3.25 6.64
N ARG A 45 10.89 -2.94 5.48
CA ARG A 45 10.62 -1.71 4.74
C ARG A 45 9.95 -2.00 3.40
N ILE A 46 9.07 -1.10 2.97
CA ILE A 46 8.39 -1.17 1.68
C ILE A 46 8.62 0.15 0.93
N LYS A 47 9.01 0.06 -0.33
CA LYS A 47 9.02 1.20 -1.26
C LYS A 47 7.73 1.19 -2.06
N PHE A 48 6.99 2.28 -2.05
CA PHE A 48 5.90 2.54 -3.00
C PHE A 48 6.42 3.44 -4.11
N GLU A 49 6.06 3.15 -5.35
CA GLU A 49 6.42 3.94 -6.53
C GLU A 49 5.16 4.21 -7.37
N GLU A 50 4.80 5.48 -7.49
CA GLU A 50 3.64 5.93 -8.24
C GLU A 50 4.01 6.23 -9.70
N ALA A 51 3.00 6.18 -10.58
CA ALA A 51 3.18 6.35 -12.03
C ALA A 51 3.88 7.66 -12.46
N PHE A 52 3.90 8.71 -11.62
CA PHE A 52 4.56 9.99 -11.90
C PHE A 52 6.01 10.07 -11.41
N GLY A 53 6.62 8.93 -11.02
CA GLY A 53 7.99 8.86 -10.52
C GLY A 53 8.17 9.30 -9.07
N PHE A 54 7.07 9.62 -8.37
CA PHE A 54 7.10 9.78 -6.92
C PHE A 54 7.31 8.42 -6.27
N SER A 55 8.27 8.34 -5.35
CA SER A 55 8.48 7.15 -4.54
C SER A 55 8.71 7.49 -3.09
N VAL A 56 8.21 6.63 -2.21
CA VAL A 56 8.34 6.80 -0.76
C VAL A 56 8.69 5.45 -0.13
N ILE A 57 9.56 5.48 0.88
CA ILE A 57 9.95 4.30 1.65
C ILE A 57 9.29 4.39 3.01
N CYS A 58 8.60 3.33 3.39
CA CYS A 58 7.89 3.20 4.65
C CYS A 58 8.42 2.00 5.44
N SER A 59 8.22 2.02 6.75
CA SER A 59 8.26 0.81 7.56
C SER A 59 6.93 0.07 7.44
N TYR A 60 6.97 -1.26 7.44
CA TYR A 60 5.76 -2.08 7.46
C TYR A 60 5.90 -3.31 8.35
N SER A 61 4.76 -3.77 8.87
CA SER A 61 4.62 -5.06 9.53
C SER A 61 3.30 -5.72 9.11
N VAL A 62 3.30 -7.05 9.06
CA VAL A 62 2.09 -7.84 8.79
C VAL A 62 1.93 -8.85 9.90
N ALA A 63 0.80 -8.79 10.59
CA ALA A 63 0.42 -9.76 11.61
C ALA A 63 -1.07 -10.09 11.45
N ASP A 64 -1.38 -11.39 11.44
CA ASP A 64 -2.73 -11.91 11.19
C ASP A 64 -3.35 -11.32 9.91
N ASN A 65 -4.38 -10.48 10.07
CA ASN A 65 -5.12 -9.79 9.02
C ASN A 65 -4.91 -8.27 9.07
N ALA A 66 -3.81 -7.80 9.68
CA ALA A 66 -3.43 -6.40 9.76
C ALA A 66 -2.09 -6.14 9.08
N LEU A 67 -2.08 -5.22 8.12
CA LEU A 67 -0.88 -4.58 7.58
C LEU A 67 -0.76 -3.22 8.25
N THR A 68 0.33 -2.97 8.96
CA THR A 68 0.61 -1.64 9.54
C THR A 68 1.75 -1.00 8.76
N VAL A 69 1.54 0.22 8.29
CA VAL A 69 2.52 1.03 7.57
C VAL A 69 2.79 2.29 8.38
N SER A 70 4.05 2.69 8.49
CA SER A 70 4.45 3.86 9.28
C SER A 70 5.72 4.51 8.74
N GLY A 71 6.05 5.71 9.26
CA GLY A 71 7.26 6.44 8.88
C GLY A 71 7.22 7.09 7.49
N CYS A 72 6.02 7.23 6.90
CA CYS A 72 5.82 7.89 5.62
C CYS A 72 4.43 8.53 5.52
N ASP A 73 4.36 9.73 4.95
CA ASP A 73 3.08 10.41 4.73
C ASP A 73 2.32 9.79 3.55
N GLY A 74 0.98 9.87 3.60
CA GLY A 74 0.09 9.36 2.55
C GLY A 74 -0.20 7.85 2.60
N TYR A 75 0.67 7.05 3.24
CA TYR A 75 0.53 5.60 3.39
C TYR A 75 0.52 5.13 4.85
N ALA A 76 0.87 5.99 5.81
CA ALA A 76 0.87 5.59 7.22
C ALA A 76 -0.54 5.26 7.73
N GLY A 77 -0.67 4.07 8.34
CA GLY A 77 -1.89 3.61 8.97
C GLY A 77 -1.98 2.09 9.04
N THR A 78 -3.11 1.60 9.55
CA THR A 78 -3.41 0.18 9.62
C THR A 78 -4.44 -0.19 8.55
N TYR A 79 -4.17 -1.27 7.84
CA TYR A 79 -4.98 -1.83 6.79
C TYR A 79 -5.43 -3.23 7.19
N ARG A 80 -6.69 -3.57 6.93
CA ARG A 80 -7.29 -4.87 7.19
C ARG A 80 -7.43 -5.66 5.90
N LYS A 81 -7.10 -6.94 5.94
CA LYS A 81 -7.28 -7.83 4.79
C LYS A 81 -8.77 -8.03 4.50
N ILE A 82 -9.16 -7.98 3.23
CA ILE A 82 -10.54 -8.19 2.75
C ILE A 82 -10.61 -9.16 1.57
#